data_AF-A0A7L5BJ42-F1
#
_entry.id   AF-A0A7L5BJ42-F1
#
_cell.length_a   1.000
_cell.length_b   1.000
_cell.length_c   1.000
_cell.angle_alpha   90.00
_cell.angle_beta   90.00
_cell.angle_gamma   90.00
#
_symmetry.space_group_name_H-M   'P 1'
#
loop_
_entity.id
_entity.type
_entity.pdbx_description
1 polymer ?
#
loop_
_entity_poly.entity_id
_entity_poly.type
_entity_poly.pdbx_seq_one_letter_code
_entity_poly.pdbx_strand_id
1 'polypeptide(L)'
;MIQWSWRIENEDAILCGSWSDEEGWEAVFKSLIGRKVQDASIYGRLPELSIALTGGLYVASFMTAEGQPEWTIFDRCAEQQKSSYIAVRNGQIYEDLDAEMAFVIADPILKSPEA
;
A
#
# COMPACT_ATOMS: atom_id res chain seq x y z
N MET A 1 -1.70 1.05 -0.04
CA MET A 1 -2.42 0.78 -1.31
C MET A 1 -1.68 1.51 -2.39
N ILE A 2 -1.25 0.78 -3.42
CA ILE A 2 -0.66 1.34 -4.63
C ILE A 2 -1.31 0.56 -5.76
N GLN A 3 -2.08 1.22 -6.64
CA GLN A 3 -2.89 0.49 -7.62
C GLN A 3 -2.07 0.09 -8.85
N TRP A 4 -1.20 0.98 -9.31
CA TRP A 4 -0.47 0.82 -10.57
C TRP A 4 0.99 1.22 -10.42
N SER A 5 1.81 0.71 -11.34
CA SER A 5 3.21 1.08 -11.51
C SER A 5 4.04 1.01 -10.21
N TRP A 6 3.76 -0.01 -9.39
CA TRP A 6 4.53 -0.34 -8.20
C TRP A 6 5.51 -1.47 -8.48
N ARG A 7 6.57 -1.53 -7.65
CA ARG A 7 7.54 -2.63 -7.61
C ARG A 7 7.99 -2.93 -6.18
N ILE A 8 8.32 -4.18 -5.96
CA ILE A 8 9.05 -4.68 -4.79
C ILE A 8 10.44 -5.05 -5.27
N GLU A 9 11.46 -4.50 -4.63
CA GLU A 9 12.85 -4.64 -5.03
C GLU A 9 13.74 -4.97 -3.83
N ASN A 10 14.90 -5.53 -4.09
CA ASN A 10 15.99 -5.64 -3.12
C ASN A 10 17.10 -4.64 -3.51
N GLU A 11 18.33 -4.87 -3.04
CA GLU A 11 19.47 -3.96 -3.32
C GLU A 11 19.81 -3.83 -4.81
N ASP A 12 19.55 -4.85 -5.62
CA ASP A 12 20.08 -4.95 -6.99
C ASP A 12 19.09 -5.45 -8.06
N ALA A 13 17.87 -5.82 -7.68
CA ALA A 13 16.88 -6.40 -8.57
C ALA A 13 15.43 -6.05 -8.20
N ILE A 14 14.58 -5.97 -9.22
CA ILE A 14 13.13 -5.97 -9.06
C ILE A 14 12.67 -7.42 -8.88
N LEU A 15 12.03 -7.71 -7.75
CA LEU A 15 11.54 -9.04 -7.41
C LEU A 15 10.16 -9.30 -8.03
N CYS A 16 9.28 -8.31 -7.96
CA CYS A 16 8.02 -8.29 -8.70
C CYS A 16 7.45 -6.87 -8.77
N GLY A 17 6.44 -6.67 -9.60
CA GLY A 17 5.76 -5.40 -9.73
C GLY A 17 4.49 -5.50 -10.55
N SER A 18 3.68 -4.45 -10.55
CA SER A 18 2.44 -4.35 -11.32
C SER A 18 2.53 -4.69 -12.82
N TRP A 19 3.74 -4.67 -13.40
CA TRP A 19 4.02 -4.98 -14.80
C TRP A 19 4.76 -6.31 -15.03
N SER A 20 5.03 -7.08 -13.97
CA SER A 20 5.67 -8.41 -14.08
C SER A 20 4.62 -9.52 -14.12
N ASP A 21 5.00 -10.70 -14.63
CA ASP A 21 4.20 -11.91 -14.46
C ASP A 21 3.93 -12.20 -12.97
N GLU A 22 2.74 -12.70 -12.66
CA GLU A 22 2.29 -12.96 -11.28
C GLU A 22 2.96 -14.17 -10.62
N GLU A 23 3.77 -14.90 -11.38
CA GLU A 23 4.52 -16.05 -10.87
C GLU A 23 5.46 -15.63 -9.72
N GLY A 24 5.31 -16.27 -8.57
CA GLY A 24 6.13 -16.00 -7.38
C GLY A 24 5.69 -14.80 -6.52
N TRP A 25 4.67 -14.03 -6.92
CA TRP A 25 4.19 -12.88 -6.14
C TRP A 25 3.81 -13.24 -4.71
N GLU A 26 3.12 -14.37 -4.52
CA GLU A 26 2.69 -14.81 -3.19
C GLU A 26 3.87 -14.99 -2.23
N ALA A 27 4.99 -15.55 -2.72
CA ALA A 27 6.19 -15.73 -1.92
C ALA A 27 6.81 -14.37 -1.56
N VAL A 28 6.88 -13.45 -2.52
CA VAL A 28 7.41 -12.09 -2.30
C VAL A 28 6.52 -11.34 -1.30
N PHE A 29 5.20 -11.36 -1.45
CA PHE A 29 4.26 -10.69 -0.54
C PHE A 29 4.34 -11.26 0.87
N LYS A 30 4.39 -12.59 1.03
CA LYS A 30 4.59 -13.23 2.34
C LYS A 30 5.91 -12.80 2.97
N SER A 31 6.96 -12.60 2.16
CA SER A 31 8.26 -12.16 2.66
C SER A 31 8.21 -10.75 3.27
N LEU A 32 7.25 -9.89 2.92
CA LEU A 32 7.11 -8.55 3.48
C LEU A 32 6.51 -8.55 4.90
N ILE A 33 5.71 -9.57 5.24
CA ILE A 33 4.97 -9.61 6.49
C ILE A 33 5.92 -9.75 7.68
N GLY A 34 5.70 -8.92 8.71
CA GLY A 34 6.51 -8.90 9.93
C GLY A 34 7.81 -8.09 9.82
N ARG A 35 8.15 -7.58 8.63
CA ARG A 35 9.26 -6.63 8.47
C ARG A 35 8.88 -5.27 9.03
N LYS A 36 9.89 -4.55 9.54
CA LYS A 36 9.71 -3.18 10.03
C LYS A 36 10.05 -2.21 8.92
N VAL A 37 9.30 -1.12 8.85
CA VAL A 37 9.66 0.05 8.04
C VAL A 37 10.88 0.71 8.68
N GLN A 38 11.94 0.89 7.91
CA GLN A 38 13.17 1.58 8.33
C GLN A 38 13.18 3.03 7.86
N ASP A 39 12.61 3.28 6.68
CA ASP A 39 12.50 4.61 6.09
C ASP A 39 11.28 4.68 5.16
N ALA A 40 10.73 5.88 5.02
CA ALA A 40 9.71 6.20 4.05
C ALA A 40 10.00 7.58 3.47
N SER A 41 10.22 7.64 2.16
CA SER A 41 10.63 8.87 1.48
C SER A 41 9.84 9.08 0.21
N ILE A 42 9.79 10.35 -0.20
CA ILE A 42 9.20 10.78 -1.46
C ILE A 42 10.32 11.24 -2.38
N TYR A 43 10.26 10.85 -3.65
CA TYR A 43 11.32 11.15 -4.61
C TYR A 43 10.75 11.60 -5.96
N GLY A 44 11.61 12.25 -6.75
CA GLY A 44 11.23 12.80 -8.06
C GLY A 44 10.52 14.16 -7.96
N ARG A 45 10.03 14.65 -9.10
CA ARG A 45 9.22 15.88 -9.18
C ARG A 45 7.74 15.60 -8.90
N LEU A 46 7.25 14.46 -9.36
CA LEU A 46 5.96 13.91 -8.94
C LEU A 46 6.19 13.14 -7.64
N PRO A 47 5.25 13.12 -6.69
CA PRO A 47 5.45 12.51 -5.38
C PRO A 47 5.41 10.99 -5.46
N GLU A 48 6.48 10.37 -5.95
CA GLU A 48 6.67 8.93 -5.92
C GLU A 48 7.10 8.46 -4.53
N LEU A 49 6.64 7.29 -4.13
CA LEU A 49 6.89 6.73 -2.81
C LEU A 49 8.02 5.70 -2.85
N SER A 50 8.91 5.74 -1.87
CA SER A 50 9.86 4.67 -1.56
C SER A 50 9.77 4.31 -0.08
N ILE A 51 9.58 3.03 0.22
CA ILE A 51 9.56 2.48 1.58
C ILE A 51 10.69 1.47 1.70
N ALA A 52 11.62 1.71 2.62
CA ALA A 52 12.65 0.74 2.98
C ALA A 52 12.19 -0.14 4.15
N LEU A 53 12.35 -1.44 4.01
CA LEU A 53 12.01 -2.45 5.01
C LEU A 53 13.27 -3.15 5.52
N THR A 54 13.22 -3.61 6.77
CA THR A 54 14.29 -4.43 7.35
C THR A 54 14.61 -5.63 6.48
N GLY A 55 15.90 -5.95 6.34
CA GLY A 55 16.39 -7.08 5.57
C GLY A 55 16.41 -6.84 4.06
N GLY A 56 16.72 -5.60 3.65
CA GLY A 56 17.09 -5.24 2.28
C GLY A 56 15.95 -5.34 1.27
N LEU A 57 14.72 -5.07 1.68
CA LEU A 57 13.56 -5.03 0.78
C LEU A 57 12.99 -3.62 0.71
N TYR A 58 12.48 -3.28 -0.46
CA TYR A 58 11.94 -1.96 -0.75
C TYR A 58 10.60 -2.10 -1.48
N VAL A 59 9.68 -1.19 -1.20
CA VAL A 59 8.43 -1.03 -1.93
C VAL A 59 8.41 0.36 -2.52
N ALA A 60 8.29 0.46 -3.84
CA ALA A 60 8.30 1.74 -4.54
C ALA A 60 7.08 1.91 -5.44
N SER A 61 6.53 3.12 -5.51
CA SER A 61 5.72 3.56 -6.65
C SER A 61 6.63 4.21 -7.69
N PHE A 62 6.31 4.04 -8.96
CA PHE A 62 7.02 4.69 -10.07
C PHE A 62 6.14 4.75 -11.32
N MET A 63 5.34 5.81 -11.46
CA MET A 63 4.42 5.99 -12.59
C MET A 63 5.19 6.24 -13.90
N THR A 64 5.20 5.24 -14.78
CA THR A 64 5.77 5.34 -16.12
C THR A 64 4.72 5.55 -17.22
N ALA A 65 3.44 5.48 -16.86
CA ALA A 65 2.31 5.69 -17.76
C ALA A 65 1.77 7.13 -17.66
N GLU A 66 0.76 7.45 -18.46
CA GLU A 66 0.04 8.72 -18.35
C GLU A 66 -0.70 8.82 -17.00
N GLY A 67 -0.65 9.99 -16.37
CA GLY A 67 -1.37 10.28 -15.12
C GLY A 67 -0.47 10.79 -14.00
N GLN A 68 -0.94 10.66 -12.76
CA GLN A 68 -0.21 11.00 -11.55
C GLN A 68 0.11 9.72 -10.77
N PRO A 69 1.15 9.71 -9.92
CA PRO A 69 1.33 8.63 -8.95
C PRO A 69 0.09 8.53 -8.05
N GLU A 70 -0.38 7.30 -7.84
CA GLU A 70 -1.56 7.03 -7.01
C GLU A 70 -1.22 5.99 -5.95
N TRP A 71 -1.03 6.49 -4.73
CA TRP A 71 -0.79 5.66 -3.56
C TRP A 71 -1.40 6.27 -2.31
N THR A 72 -1.70 5.40 -1.35
CA THR A 72 -2.16 5.75 0.00
C THR A 72 -1.49 4.84 1.02
N ILE A 73 -0.89 5.42 2.05
CA ILE A 73 -0.41 4.73 3.25
C ILE A 73 -1.46 4.95 4.35
N PHE A 74 -1.97 3.87 4.91
CA PHE A 74 -2.93 3.91 6.01
C PHE A 74 -2.18 3.60 7.30
N ASP A 75 -2.34 4.45 8.31
CA ASP A 75 -2.04 4.06 9.67
C ASP A 75 -3.17 3.18 10.20
N ARG A 76 -2.82 1.98 10.64
CA ARG A 76 -3.74 0.98 11.20
C ARG A 76 -3.29 0.55 12.59
N CYS A 77 -2.52 1.38 13.29
CA CYS A 77 -2.06 1.05 14.62
C CYS A 77 -3.27 0.88 15.57
N ALA A 78 -3.44 -0.32 16.13
CA ALA A 78 -4.62 -0.69 16.91
C ALA A 78 -4.82 0.14 18.19
N GLU A 79 -3.79 0.87 18.61
CA GLU A 79 -3.79 1.76 19.77
C GLU A 79 -4.43 3.12 19.47
N GLN A 80 -4.63 3.45 18.20
CA GLN A 80 -5.25 4.69 17.76
C GLN A 80 -6.76 4.50 17.59
N GLN A 81 -7.55 5.34 18.26
CA GLN A 81 -9.02 5.33 18.13
C GLN A 81 -9.51 5.88 16.78
N LYS A 82 -8.62 6.47 15.98
CA LYS A 82 -8.93 7.09 14.69
C LYS A 82 -7.97 6.57 13.64
N SER A 83 -8.49 6.33 12.44
CA SER A 83 -7.65 5.98 11.29
C SER A 83 -7.06 7.26 10.70
N SER A 84 -5.78 7.20 10.34
CA SER A 84 -5.14 8.27 9.58
C SER A 84 -4.54 7.72 8.30
N TYR A 85 -4.37 8.57 7.29
CA TYR A 85 -3.70 8.19 6.06
C TYR A 85 -2.97 9.35 5.41
N ILE A 86 -1.96 9.00 4.62
CA ILE A 86 -1.25 9.92 3.72
C ILE A 86 -1.45 9.38 2.31
N ALA A 87 -1.83 10.24 1.37
CA ALA A 87 -2.10 9.87 -0.01
C ALA A 87 -1.57 10.90 -1.00
N VAL A 88 -1.47 10.51 -2.26
CA VAL A 88 -1.29 11.46 -3.37
C VAL A 88 -2.63 11.71 -4.07
N ARG A 89 -2.99 12.98 -4.25
CA ARG A 89 -4.16 13.43 -4.99
C ARG A 89 -3.78 14.60 -5.87
N ASN A 90 -4.09 14.54 -7.16
CA ASN A 90 -3.76 15.60 -8.14
C ASN A 90 -2.26 15.99 -8.12
N GLY A 91 -1.36 15.02 -7.92
CA GLY A 91 0.09 15.25 -7.87
C GLY A 91 0.58 15.92 -6.57
N GLN A 92 -0.26 16.04 -5.55
CA GLN A 92 0.08 16.63 -4.25
C GLN A 92 -0.14 15.63 -3.12
N ILE A 93 0.63 15.78 -2.05
CA ILE A 93 0.49 14.97 -0.84
C ILE A 93 -0.68 15.52 -0.03
N TYR A 94 -1.54 14.61 0.43
CA TYR A 94 -2.68 14.88 1.28
C TYR A 94 -2.63 14.00 2.51
N GLU A 95 -2.91 14.59 3.67
CA GLU A 95 -2.94 13.89 4.95
C GLU A 95 -4.32 14.04 5.58
N ASP A 96 -4.82 12.95 6.15
CA ASP A 96 -6.05 12.94 6.93
C ASP A 96 -5.75 12.26 8.27
N LEU A 97 -5.91 13.02 9.35
CA LEU A 97 -5.53 12.60 10.70
C LEU A 97 -6.73 12.20 11.55
N ASP A 98 -7.95 12.25 10.99
CA ASP A 98 -9.21 12.10 11.74
C ASP A 98 -10.29 11.33 10.95
N ALA A 99 -9.90 10.34 10.12
CA ALA A 99 -10.90 9.54 9.40
C ALA A 99 -11.69 8.65 10.38
N GLU A 100 -12.97 8.95 10.58
CA GLU A 100 -13.90 8.06 11.29
C GLU A 100 -14.09 6.76 10.48
N MET A 101 -13.83 5.61 11.12
CA MET A 101 -14.05 4.30 10.51
C MET A 101 -15.55 4.00 10.41
N ALA A 102 -16.14 4.24 9.24
CA ALA A 102 -17.41 3.60 8.87
C ALA A 102 -17.14 2.11 8.58
N PHE A 103 -17.17 1.27 9.60
CA PHE A 103 -17.16 -0.18 9.41
C PHE A 103 -18.51 -0.63 8.85
N VAL A 104 -18.55 -0.97 7.56
CA VAL A 104 -19.68 -1.73 6.98
C VAL A 104 -19.51 -3.18 7.45
N ILE A 105 -20.16 -3.52 8.55
CA ILE A 105 -20.33 -4.92 8.94
C ILE A 105 -21.32 -5.51 7.93
N ALA A 106 -20.82 -6.34 7.02
CA ALA A 106 -21.68 -7.10 6.13
C ALA A 106 -22.62 -8.00 6.96
N ASP A 107 -23.92 -7.87 6.72
CA ASP A 107 -24.98 -8.66 7.35
C ASP A 107 -24.67 -10.16 7.31
N PRO A 108 -24.79 -10.89 8.43
CA PRO A 108 -24.87 -12.34 8.36
C PRO A 108 -26.21 -12.73 7.74
N ILE A 109 -26.12 -13.38 6.58
CA ILE A 109 -27.21 -13.98 5.79
C ILE A 109 -28.24 -14.64 6.72
N LEU A 110 -29.47 -14.11 6.71
CA LEU A 110 -30.63 -14.72 7.34
C LEU A 110 -30.93 -16.04 6.59
N LYS A 111 -30.57 -17.19 7.17
CA LYS A 111 -31.11 -18.47 6.72
C LYS A 111 -32.57 -18.56 7.16
N SER A 112 -33.50 -18.46 6.22
CA SER A 112 -34.88 -18.93 6.41
C SER A 112 -34.86 -20.46 6.64
N PRO A 113 -35.50 -20.98 7.69
CA PRO A 113 -35.97 -22.35 7.71
C PRO A 113 -37.39 -22.38 7.13
N GLU A 114 -37.52 -22.83 5.89
CA GLU A 114 -38.83 -23.26 5.39
C GLU A 114 -39.15 -24.65 5.95
N ALA A 115 -40.41 -24.78 6.36
CA ALA A 115 -41.06 -25.93 6.96
C ALA A 115 -41.63 -26.88 5.90
#